data_AF-A0A0B4HTQ9-F1
#
_entry.id   AF-A0A0B4HTQ9-F1
#
_cell.length_a   1.000
_cell.length_b   1.000
_cell.length_c   1.000
_cell.angle_alpha   90.00
_cell.angle_beta   90.00
_cell.angle_gamma   90.00
#
_symmetry.space_group_name_H-M   'P 1'
#
loop_
_entity.id
_entity.type
_entity.pdbx_description
1 polymer ?
#
loop_
_entity_poly.entity_id
_entity_poly.type
_entity_poly.pdbx_seq_one_letter_code
_entity_poly.pdbx_strand_id
1 'polypeptide(L)'
;MLRIVYLATDLASRVSRQLLMPRAANDDILPPLKFNDNGTFQMSIFSDMHFGQYESSTGPAQDRNTVRVIGDVLDFDRPDLVVLNGDLINGDTTQSHNSTHYIDQIVAPMVRRNLTWASTYGNHDHSYSADSGDILKREQMWPGARTRKMVTAKDAGTTNYHLLVYSAACARDGCTPELILWFFDSRGGYYFQGAAQANWVHASVVAWFRETNALLTKKYQRAIPSLAFVHIPIHATWAIQTHVKPKTHYQPGINDKLAVAQQGEGWCRNNSQQATCDYGGQDEPFMQALVDIPGLMGLFYGHDHGKTWCHRWDSRLPGMDVAGNGLSLCYGQHSGYGGYGDWIRGARQIVVRRDKLADLAVETYVRLESGAVVGAVTLNSTFNSDFERYPPTPNQFTYMDKTVNGRVKVFRSESTRLGGCDAWASGYYAVAWVVFWHVLF
;
A
#
# COMPACT_ATOMS: atom_id res chain seq x y z
N MET A 1 28.58 -67.91 24.64
CA MET A 1 28.06 -68.07 23.26
C MET A 1 26.76 -67.30 23.14
N LEU A 2 26.79 -66.11 22.52
CA LEU A 2 25.86 -65.67 21.47
C LEU A 2 26.28 -64.25 21.05
N ARG A 3 26.66 -64.11 19.78
CA ARG A 3 26.82 -62.83 19.08
C ARG A 3 25.43 -62.34 18.68
N ILE A 4 25.23 -61.02 18.60
CA ILE A 4 24.62 -60.34 17.44
C ILE A 4 24.94 -58.84 17.54
N VAL A 5 25.32 -58.31 16.38
CA VAL A 5 25.72 -56.95 16.06
C VAL A 5 24.49 -56.10 15.81
N TYR A 6 24.46 -54.86 16.28
CA TYR A 6 23.73 -53.77 15.61
C TYR A 6 24.60 -52.53 15.57
N LEU A 7 25.02 -52.16 14.37
CA LEU A 7 25.46 -50.80 14.04
C LEU A 7 24.25 -49.87 14.16
N ALA A 8 24.36 -48.83 14.97
CA ALA A 8 23.50 -47.66 14.90
C ALA A 8 24.40 -46.46 14.56
N THR A 9 24.44 -46.12 13.27
CA THR A 9 24.77 -44.78 12.82
C THR A 9 23.53 -43.92 13.03
N ASP A 10 23.60 -42.90 13.88
CA ASP A 10 22.68 -41.78 13.72
C ASP A 10 23.38 -40.45 13.99
N LEU A 11 23.28 -39.59 12.98
CA LEU A 11 23.80 -38.23 12.98
C LEU A 11 22.98 -37.42 13.97
N ALA A 12 23.56 -37.10 15.13
CA ALA A 12 23.02 -36.06 15.98
C ALA A 12 23.15 -34.71 15.25
N SER A 13 22.06 -34.29 14.62
CA SER A 13 21.88 -32.98 14.04
C SER A 13 22.11 -31.90 15.11
N ARG A 14 23.15 -31.09 14.91
CA ARG A 14 23.30 -29.82 15.63
C ARG A 14 22.24 -28.86 15.12
N VAL A 15 21.00 -28.99 15.61
CA VAL A 15 20.03 -27.92 15.53
C VAL A 15 20.46 -26.87 16.54
N SER A 16 21.28 -25.92 16.10
CA SER A 16 21.45 -24.67 16.83
C SER A 16 20.11 -23.99 16.89
N ARG A 17 19.39 -24.16 18.01
CA ARG A 17 18.37 -23.21 18.47
C ARG A 17 19.08 -21.88 18.75
N GLN A 18 19.35 -21.10 17.71
CA GLN A 18 19.46 -19.67 17.89
C GLN A 18 18.06 -19.20 18.29
N LEU A 19 17.91 -18.92 19.58
CA LEU A 19 16.85 -18.06 20.09
C LEU A 19 16.87 -16.78 19.24
N LEU A 20 15.90 -16.64 18.33
CA LEU A 20 15.51 -15.38 17.74
C LEU A 20 14.90 -14.53 18.85
N MET A 21 15.75 -13.93 19.67
CA MET A 21 15.33 -12.79 20.47
C MET A 21 15.35 -11.57 19.55
N PRO A 22 14.19 -10.95 19.26
CA PRO A 22 14.16 -9.72 18.49
C PRO A 22 14.80 -8.64 19.37
N ARG A 23 16.04 -8.30 19.05
CA ARG A 23 16.67 -7.11 19.62
C ARG A 23 16.03 -5.95 18.88
N ALA A 24 15.36 -5.03 19.59
CA ALA A 24 14.78 -3.82 19.00
C ALA A 24 15.75 -3.25 17.96
N ALA A 25 15.32 -3.18 16.70
CA ALA A 25 16.18 -2.63 15.65
C ALA A 25 16.28 -1.13 15.94
N ASN A 26 17.50 -0.63 16.12
CA ASN A 26 17.71 0.80 16.19
C ASN A 26 17.73 1.31 14.76
N ASP A 27 16.59 1.83 14.30
CA ASP A 27 16.39 2.31 12.92
C ASP A 27 17.31 3.50 12.55
N ASP A 28 17.98 4.12 13.53
CA ASP A 28 19.01 5.13 13.29
C ASP A 28 20.33 4.54 12.78
N ILE A 29 20.44 3.21 12.69
CA ILE A 29 21.63 2.48 12.20
C ILE A 29 21.47 2.04 10.73
N LEU A 30 20.28 2.18 10.13
CA LEU A 30 20.09 1.79 8.73
C LEU A 30 20.88 2.71 7.78
N PRO A 31 21.52 2.16 6.74
CA PRO A 31 22.17 2.98 5.74
C PRO A 31 21.13 3.91 5.07
N PRO A 32 21.53 5.12 4.64
CA PRO A 32 20.65 5.99 3.87
C PRO A 32 20.12 5.27 2.63
N LEU A 33 18.87 5.55 2.25
CA LEU A 33 18.35 5.13 0.95
C LEU A 33 19.11 5.89 -0.14
N LYS A 34 19.50 5.18 -1.19
CA LYS A 34 20.26 5.77 -2.29
C LYS A 34 19.80 5.21 -3.62
N PHE A 35 19.88 6.04 -4.65
CA PHE A 35 19.97 5.53 -6.02
C PHE A 35 21.15 4.56 -6.12
N ASN A 36 20.99 3.50 -6.89
CA ASN A 36 22.09 2.59 -7.22
C ASN A 36 23.08 3.26 -8.20
N ASP A 37 24.19 2.58 -8.48
CA ASP A 37 25.26 3.11 -9.34
C ASP A 37 24.82 3.39 -10.79
N ASN A 38 23.72 2.76 -11.23
CA ASN A 38 23.10 3.02 -12.53
C ASN A 38 22.12 4.21 -12.51
N GLY A 39 21.97 4.88 -11.36
CA GLY A 39 21.06 6.01 -11.18
C GLY A 39 19.59 5.60 -11.07
N THR A 40 19.29 4.37 -10.67
CA THR A 40 17.91 3.88 -10.47
C THR A 40 17.61 3.71 -8.99
N PHE A 41 16.38 4.02 -8.60
CA PHE A 41 15.81 3.65 -7.31
C PHE A 41 14.47 2.96 -7.54
N GLN A 42 14.39 1.68 -7.19
CA GLN A 42 13.21 0.85 -7.42
C GLN A 42 12.47 0.54 -6.13
N MET A 43 11.14 0.64 -6.17
CA MET A 43 10.26 0.28 -5.07
C MET A 43 9.23 -0.76 -5.50
N SER A 44 8.99 -1.75 -4.64
CA SER A 44 7.85 -2.67 -4.76
C SER A 44 6.78 -2.31 -3.74
N ILE A 45 5.57 -2.01 -4.21
CA ILE A 45 4.43 -1.54 -3.40
C ILE A 45 3.41 -2.67 -3.28
N PHE A 46 3.30 -3.22 -2.07
CA PHE A 46 2.29 -4.21 -1.72
C PHE A 46 1.16 -3.50 -0.95
N SER A 47 -0.09 -3.73 -1.36
CA SER A 47 -1.26 -3.14 -0.72
C SER A 47 -2.28 -4.23 -0.39
N ASP A 48 -3.10 -4.01 0.63
CA ASP A 48 -4.30 -4.81 0.88
C ASP A 48 -3.96 -6.29 1.07
N MET A 49 -3.11 -6.58 2.05
CA MET A 49 -2.68 -7.95 2.35
C MET A 49 -3.66 -8.68 3.27
N HIS A 50 -4.30 -7.93 4.19
CA HIS A 50 -5.38 -8.39 5.07
C HIS A 50 -5.03 -9.66 5.86
N PHE A 51 -3.82 -9.74 6.42
CA PHE A 51 -3.41 -10.93 7.19
C PHE A 51 -4.31 -11.16 8.40
N GLY A 52 -4.53 -12.42 8.75
CA GLY A 52 -5.34 -12.81 9.91
C GLY A 52 -6.85 -12.73 9.68
N GLN A 53 -7.30 -12.42 8.46
CA GLN A 53 -8.70 -12.51 8.12
C GLN A 53 -9.19 -13.96 8.23
N TYR A 54 -10.30 -14.21 8.92
CA TYR A 54 -10.84 -15.56 9.13
C TYR A 54 -9.83 -16.53 9.80
N GLU A 55 -9.15 -16.05 10.84
CA GLU A 55 -8.08 -16.76 11.58
C GLU A 55 -8.41 -18.23 11.92
N SER A 56 -9.65 -18.52 12.30
CA SER A 56 -10.10 -19.87 12.68
C SER A 56 -10.48 -20.79 11.52
N SER A 57 -10.38 -20.33 10.26
CA SER A 57 -10.78 -21.12 9.08
C SER A 57 -9.81 -20.99 7.90
N THR A 58 -10.13 -20.19 6.88
CA THR A 58 -9.33 -20.06 5.65
C THR A 58 -8.12 -19.15 5.80
N GLY A 59 -8.10 -18.29 6.83
CA GLY A 59 -7.07 -17.28 7.06
C GLY A 59 -5.64 -17.80 6.97
N PRO A 60 -5.26 -18.86 7.71
CA PRO A 60 -3.91 -19.40 7.66
C PRO A 60 -3.47 -19.84 6.25
N ALA A 61 -4.40 -20.27 5.39
CA ALA A 61 -4.08 -20.61 4.00
C ALA A 61 -3.98 -19.36 3.11
N GLN A 62 -4.80 -18.34 3.35
CA GLN A 62 -4.70 -17.03 2.71
C GLN A 62 -3.34 -16.40 3.00
N ASP A 63 -2.97 -16.31 4.28
CA ASP A 63 -1.70 -15.72 4.74
C ASP A 63 -0.48 -16.41 4.12
N ARG A 64 -0.45 -17.75 4.12
CA ARG A 64 0.64 -18.51 3.48
C ARG A 64 0.76 -18.23 1.98
N ASN A 65 -0.36 -18.08 1.27
CA ASN A 65 -0.35 -17.75 -0.14
C ASN A 65 0.07 -16.29 -0.37
N THR A 66 -0.33 -15.35 0.49
CA THR A 66 0.17 -13.98 0.46
C THR A 66 1.68 -13.92 0.66
N VAL A 67 2.23 -14.67 1.64
CA VAL A 67 3.69 -14.76 1.85
C VAL A 67 4.40 -15.29 0.61
N ARG A 68 3.80 -16.25 -0.12
CA ARG A 68 4.32 -16.72 -1.40
C ARG A 68 4.30 -15.60 -2.45
N VAL A 69 3.20 -14.87 -2.62
CA VAL A 69 3.10 -13.73 -3.55
C VAL A 69 4.20 -12.70 -3.29
N ILE A 70 4.37 -12.29 -2.03
CA ILE A 70 5.40 -11.33 -1.64
C ILE A 70 6.78 -11.90 -2.01
N GLY A 71 7.04 -13.17 -1.71
CA GLY A 71 8.27 -13.85 -2.08
C GLY A 71 8.53 -13.85 -3.59
N ASP A 72 7.56 -14.31 -4.38
CA ASP A 72 7.65 -14.43 -5.84
C ASP A 72 7.92 -13.07 -6.49
N VAL A 73 7.15 -12.04 -6.11
CA VAL A 73 7.34 -10.67 -6.62
C VAL A 73 8.74 -10.13 -6.30
N LEU A 74 9.21 -10.30 -5.06
CA LEU A 74 10.55 -9.85 -4.65
C LEU A 74 11.69 -10.63 -5.33
N ASP A 75 11.42 -11.84 -5.83
CA ASP A 75 12.36 -12.64 -6.61
C ASP A 75 12.35 -12.24 -8.10
N PHE A 76 11.19 -11.81 -8.64
CA PHE A 76 11.09 -11.28 -10.00
C PHE A 76 11.70 -9.88 -10.13
N ASP A 77 11.40 -9.01 -9.16
CA ASP A 77 11.84 -7.62 -9.11
C ASP A 77 12.45 -7.37 -7.72
N ARG A 78 13.77 -7.31 -7.62
CA ARG A 78 14.44 -6.98 -6.35
C ARG A 78 14.49 -5.46 -6.17
N PRO A 79 13.75 -4.87 -5.21
CA PRO A 79 13.71 -3.42 -5.04
C PRO A 79 14.81 -2.89 -4.12
N ASP A 80 15.03 -1.59 -4.16
CA ASP A 80 15.84 -0.84 -3.20
C ASP A 80 15.06 -0.52 -1.90
N LEU A 81 13.72 -0.48 -1.99
CA LEU A 81 12.80 -0.33 -0.85
C LEU A 81 11.49 -1.07 -1.12
N VAL A 82 11.01 -1.84 -0.13
CA VAL A 82 9.64 -2.38 -0.15
C VAL A 82 8.71 -1.40 0.57
N VAL A 83 7.54 -1.13 -0.01
CA VAL A 83 6.49 -0.31 0.62
C VAL A 83 5.27 -1.19 0.89
N LEU A 84 4.81 -1.20 2.14
CA LEU A 84 3.58 -1.86 2.57
C LEU A 84 2.50 -0.78 2.74
N ASN A 85 1.59 -0.67 1.77
CA ASN A 85 0.73 0.51 1.59
C ASN A 85 -0.69 0.32 2.15
N GLY A 86 -0.75 -0.01 3.44
CA GLY A 86 -1.98 -0.13 4.23
C GLY A 86 -2.75 -1.44 4.05
N ASP A 87 -3.64 -1.68 5.00
CA ASP A 87 -4.38 -2.91 5.22
C ASP A 87 -3.43 -4.11 5.29
N LEU A 88 -2.45 -3.99 6.18
CA LEU A 88 -1.47 -5.03 6.45
C LEU A 88 -2.16 -6.22 7.13
N ILE A 89 -2.91 -5.91 8.18
CA ILE A 89 -3.65 -6.86 9.01
C ILE A 89 -5.14 -6.57 8.89
N ASN A 90 -5.95 -7.63 8.85
CA ASN A 90 -7.39 -7.49 9.04
C ASN A 90 -7.71 -7.42 10.55
N GLY A 91 -7.75 -6.21 11.08
CA GLY A 91 -8.01 -5.98 12.50
C GLY A 91 -9.44 -6.30 12.98
N ASP A 92 -10.39 -6.51 12.06
CA ASP A 92 -11.81 -6.71 12.41
C ASP A 92 -12.13 -8.14 12.85
N THR A 93 -11.31 -9.11 12.42
CA THR A 93 -11.56 -10.54 12.65
C THR A 93 -10.46 -11.23 13.46
N THR A 94 -9.39 -10.50 13.80
CA THR A 94 -8.30 -10.99 14.65
C THR A 94 -8.61 -10.78 16.13
N GLN A 95 -7.99 -11.60 16.99
CA GLN A 95 -8.08 -11.40 18.44
C GLN A 95 -7.02 -10.40 18.93
N SER A 96 -7.35 -9.58 19.92
CA SER A 96 -6.47 -8.50 20.35
C SER A 96 -5.15 -8.95 20.97
N HIS A 97 -5.12 -10.14 21.57
CA HIS A 97 -3.93 -10.67 22.23
C HIS A 97 -2.83 -11.13 21.24
N ASN A 98 -3.17 -11.33 19.95
CA ASN A 98 -2.24 -11.84 18.96
C ASN A 98 -2.20 -11.02 17.66
N SER A 99 -3.08 -10.03 17.45
CA SER A 99 -3.23 -9.32 16.17
C SER A 99 -1.90 -8.83 15.54
N THR A 100 -0.93 -8.39 16.33
CA THR A 100 0.36 -7.91 15.81
C THR A 100 1.31 -9.00 15.32
N HIS A 101 1.13 -10.28 15.66
CA HIS A 101 2.05 -11.36 15.26
C HIS A 101 2.07 -11.59 13.74
N TYR A 102 1.01 -11.19 13.04
CA TYR A 102 0.93 -11.27 11.58
C TYR A 102 1.97 -10.41 10.87
N ILE A 103 2.47 -9.33 11.52
CA ILE A 103 3.59 -8.55 11.02
C ILE A 103 4.82 -9.42 10.78
N ASP A 104 5.08 -10.41 11.62
CA ASP A 104 6.23 -11.32 11.44
C ASP A 104 6.14 -12.08 10.13
N GLN A 105 4.94 -12.54 9.76
CA GLN A 105 4.70 -13.26 8.51
C GLN A 105 4.86 -12.33 7.30
N ILE A 106 4.31 -11.12 7.40
CA ILE A 106 4.38 -10.09 6.35
C ILE A 106 5.84 -9.73 6.06
N VAL A 107 6.67 -9.49 7.09
CA VAL A 107 8.05 -9.01 6.91
C VAL A 107 9.07 -10.12 6.69
N ALA A 108 8.74 -11.38 6.99
CA ALA A 108 9.67 -12.50 6.83
C ALA A 108 10.30 -12.64 5.43
N PRO A 109 9.59 -12.42 4.30
CA PRO A 109 10.19 -12.39 2.97
C PRO A 109 11.24 -11.28 2.77
N MET A 110 11.02 -10.10 3.37
CA MET A 110 11.94 -8.95 3.30
C MET A 110 13.18 -9.18 4.16
N VAL A 111 12.98 -9.61 5.41
CA VAL A 111 14.06 -9.91 6.37
C VAL A 111 14.99 -10.98 5.81
N ARG A 112 14.46 -12.08 5.26
CA ARG A 112 15.28 -13.15 4.65
C ARG A 112 16.11 -12.69 3.45
N ARG A 113 15.66 -11.65 2.74
CA ARG A 113 16.33 -11.09 1.56
C ARG A 113 17.24 -9.91 1.89
N ASN A 114 17.37 -9.56 3.18
CA ASN A 114 18.06 -8.36 3.66
C ASN A 114 17.57 -7.09 2.93
N LEU A 115 16.26 -7.00 2.73
CA LEU A 115 15.63 -5.83 2.12
C LEU A 115 15.16 -4.88 3.21
N THR A 116 15.22 -3.60 2.90
CA THR A 116 14.66 -2.56 3.74
C THR A 116 13.25 -2.21 3.28
N TRP A 117 12.41 -1.80 4.23
CA TRP A 117 10.98 -1.68 3.99
C TRP A 117 10.38 -0.56 4.85
N ALA A 118 9.27 -0.03 4.38
CA ALA A 118 8.53 1.05 4.99
C ALA A 118 7.02 0.77 4.83
N SER A 119 6.20 1.26 5.75
CA SER A 119 4.76 1.04 5.71
C SER A 119 3.97 2.33 5.90
N THR A 120 2.75 2.34 5.36
CA THR A 120 1.68 3.22 5.84
C THR A 120 0.47 2.37 6.18
N TYR A 121 -0.45 2.90 7.00
CA TYR A 121 -1.57 2.16 7.54
C TYR A 121 -2.88 2.52 6.86
N GLY A 122 -3.72 1.49 6.73
CA GLY A 122 -5.07 1.56 6.19
C GLY A 122 -6.14 1.46 7.27
N ASN A 123 -7.40 1.45 6.85
CA ASN A 123 -8.53 1.40 7.76
C ASN A 123 -8.63 0.08 8.53
N HIS A 124 -8.08 -1.03 8.03
CA HIS A 124 -8.07 -2.30 8.77
C HIS A 124 -6.89 -2.42 9.75
N ASP A 125 -5.83 -1.61 9.59
CA ASP A 125 -4.75 -1.49 10.55
C ASP A 125 -5.16 -0.64 11.77
N HIS A 126 -6.20 0.18 11.61
CA HIS A 126 -6.89 0.91 12.68
C HIS A 126 -8.18 0.18 13.06
N SER A 127 -8.12 -0.72 14.03
CA SER A 127 -9.26 -1.57 14.35
C SER A 127 -9.54 -1.63 15.85
N TYR A 128 -10.70 -2.21 16.19
CA TYR A 128 -11.07 -2.42 17.58
C TYR A 128 -10.11 -3.41 18.28
N SER A 129 -9.62 -4.42 17.56
CA SER A 129 -8.78 -5.50 18.10
C SER A 129 -7.27 -5.27 17.91
N ALA A 130 -6.83 -4.33 17.08
CA ALA A 130 -5.41 -4.06 16.85
C ALA A 130 -5.11 -2.56 17.01
N ASP A 131 -4.28 -2.22 18.00
CA ASP A 131 -3.73 -0.87 18.13
C ASP A 131 -2.64 -0.67 17.08
N SER A 132 -2.84 0.30 16.18
CA SER A 132 -1.84 0.65 15.17
C SER A 132 -0.50 1.08 15.78
N GLY A 133 -0.49 1.62 16.99
CA GLY A 133 0.74 1.88 17.75
C GLY A 133 1.52 0.61 18.11
N ASP A 134 0.82 -0.50 18.38
CA ASP A 134 1.46 -1.79 18.65
C ASP A 134 1.89 -2.50 17.37
N ILE A 135 1.19 -2.28 16.25
CA ILE A 135 1.66 -2.67 14.91
C ILE A 135 3.02 -2.02 14.64
N LEU A 136 3.15 -0.70 14.84
CA LEU A 136 4.41 0.03 14.64
C LEU A 136 5.52 -0.49 15.55
N LYS A 137 5.23 -0.72 16.84
CA LYS A 137 6.21 -1.29 17.77
C LYS A 137 6.69 -2.66 17.30
N ARG A 138 5.79 -3.50 16.76
CA ARG A 138 6.13 -4.83 16.27
C ARG A 138 6.96 -4.76 15.00
N GLU A 139 6.64 -3.87 14.09
CA GLU A 139 7.42 -3.59 12.88
C GLU A 139 8.88 -3.25 13.23
N GLN A 140 9.09 -2.38 14.21
CA GLN A 140 10.42 -1.94 14.68
C GLN A 140 11.24 -3.01 15.42
N MET A 141 10.65 -4.20 15.66
CA MET A 141 11.41 -5.34 16.19
C MET A 141 12.23 -6.07 15.10
N TRP A 142 11.95 -5.80 13.82
CA TRP A 142 12.57 -6.49 12.69
C TRP A 142 13.59 -5.60 11.96
N PRO A 143 14.70 -6.17 11.47
CA PRO A 143 15.70 -5.39 10.73
C PRO A 143 15.12 -4.88 9.41
N GLY A 144 15.62 -3.72 8.99
CA GLY A 144 15.24 -3.10 7.73
C GLY A 144 13.97 -2.24 7.79
N ALA A 145 13.27 -2.20 8.93
CA ALA A 145 12.12 -1.34 9.16
C ALA A 145 12.51 0.15 9.08
N ARG A 146 11.76 0.94 8.31
CA ARG A 146 11.95 2.40 8.19
C ARG A 146 10.73 3.21 8.60
N THR A 147 9.65 2.54 9.00
CA THR A 147 8.39 3.19 9.39
C THR A 147 8.59 4.04 10.63
N ARG A 148 8.10 5.29 10.58
CA ARG A 148 8.25 6.26 11.68
C ARG A 148 6.92 6.95 11.99
N LYS A 149 6.83 7.50 13.20
CA LYS A 149 5.75 8.39 13.64
C LYS A 149 6.31 9.79 13.89
N MET A 150 6.27 10.66 12.88
CA MET A 150 6.78 12.04 12.97
C MET A 150 5.72 13.06 13.37
N VAL A 151 4.44 12.67 13.42
CA VAL A 151 3.33 13.52 13.87
C VAL A 151 2.70 12.90 15.12
N THR A 152 2.65 13.66 16.22
CA THR A 152 2.18 13.18 17.53
C THR A 152 0.81 13.74 17.94
N ALA A 153 0.18 14.55 17.10
CA ALA A 153 -1.17 15.04 17.36
C ALA A 153 -2.15 13.87 17.51
N LYS A 154 -3.09 14.00 18.46
CA LYS A 154 -3.97 12.91 18.91
C LYS A 154 -4.63 12.14 17.76
N ASP A 155 -5.22 12.86 16.81
CA ASP A 155 -6.03 12.27 15.74
C ASP A 155 -5.25 12.18 14.40
N ALA A 156 -3.92 12.26 14.44
CA ALA A 156 -3.09 12.23 13.23
C ALA A 156 -2.98 10.83 12.59
N GLY A 157 -3.31 9.77 13.32
CA GLY A 157 -2.92 8.41 12.97
C GLY A 157 -1.50 8.07 13.45
N THR A 158 -0.94 6.99 12.95
CA THR A 158 0.33 6.40 13.42
C THR A 158 1.48 6.60 12.43
N THR A 159 1.28 6.36 11.13
CA THR A 159 2.37 6.33 10.13
C THR A 159 2.43 7.58 9.26
N ASN A 160 2.79 8.71 9.86
CA ASN A 160 3.03 9.97 9.15
C ASN A 160 4.50 10.36 9.24
N TYR A 161 5.23 10.26 8.12
CA TYR A 161 6.68 10.47 8.08
C TYR A 161 7.19 10.65 6.64
N HIS A 162 8.49 10.96 6.52
CA HIS A 162 9.17 10.99 5.24
C HIS A 162 10.50 10.25 5.28
N LEU A 163 10.93 9.73 4.14
CA LEU A 163 12.24 9.14 3.92
C LEU A 163 12.98 9.93 2.84
N LEU A 164 14.28 10.13 3.03
CA LEU A 164 15.15 10.83 2.10
C LEU A 164 15.98 9.82 1.31
N VAL A 165 16.02 9.99 -0.01
CA VAL A 165 16.81 9.17 -0.93
C VAL A 165 17.91 10.05 -1.54
N TYR A 166 19.14 9.56 -1.47
CA TYR A 166 20.34 10.30 -1.88
C TYR A 166 20.96 9.72 -3.15
N SER A 167 21.91 10.44 -3.75
CA SER A 167 22.71 9.88 -4.84
C SER A 167 23.59 8.70 -4.35
N ALA A 168 23.96 7.81 -5.27
CA ALA A 168 24.88 6.70 -4.99
C ALA A 168 26.19 7.17 -4.33
N ALA A 169 26.73 8.31 -4.80
CA ALA A 169 27.98 8.91 -4.35
C ALA A 169 27.93 9.54 -2.95
N CYS A 170 26.75 9.63 -2.32
CA CYS A 170 26.65 10.22 -0.99
C CYS A 170 27.37 9.34 0.07
N ALA A 171 28.50 9.80 0.60
CA ALA A 171 29.34 9.01 1.51
C ALA A 171 29.00 9.18 3.01
N ARG A 172 28.52 10.36 3.45
CA ARG A 172 27.93 10.79 4.75
C ARG A 172 27.93 12.33 4.79
N ASP A 173 27.24 12.93 5.79
CA ASP A 173 27.06 14.36 6.14
C ASP A 173 27.18 15.42 5.03
N GLY A 174 26.11 16.23 4.87
CA GLY A 174 26.07 17.36 3.95
C GLY A 174 25.57 17.04 2.54
N CYS A 175 25.23 15.79 2.23
CA CYS A 175 24.59 15.45 0.97
C CYS A 175 23.18 16.07 0.86
N THR A 176 22.84 16.53 -0.34
CA THR A 176 21.48 16.93 -0.68
C THR A 176 20.69 15.70 -1.16
N PRO A 177 19.52 15.37 -0.57
CA PRO A 177 18.68 14.28 -1.04
C PRO A 177 18.09 14.60 -2.42
N GLU A 178 17.99 13.61 -3.29
CA GLU A 178 17.51 13.75 -4.67
C GLU A 178 16.03 13.39 -4.83
N LEU A 179 15.47 12.62 -3.90
CA LEU A 179 14.06 12.24 -3.86
C LEU A 179 13.56 12.20 -2.41
N ILE A 180 12.32 12.66 -2.17
CA ILE A 180 11.61 12.48 -0.89
C ILE A 180 10.46 11.48 -1.09
N LEU A 181 10.32 10.56 -0.15
CA LEU A 181 9.17 9.65 -0.07
C LEU A 181 8.31 10.06 1.12
N TRP A 182 7.07 10.45 0.89
CA TRP A 182 6.11 10.86 1.92
C TRP A 182 5.13 9.72 2.21
N PHE A 183 4.87 9.46 3.48
CA PHE A 183 3.92 8.43 3.94
C PHE A 183 2.87 9.09 4.82
N PHE A 184 1.61 8.82 4.50
CA PHE A 184 0.45 9.43 5.15
C PHE A 184 -0.52 8.36 5.64
N ASP A 185 -1.00 8.54 6.87
CA ASP A 185 -2.03 7.73 7.47
C ASP A 185 -3.39 8.39 7.23
N SER A 186 -4.20 7.80 6.35
CA SER A 186 -5.57 8.23 6.07
C SER A 186 -6.57 7.80 7.14
N ARG A 187 -6.14 6.98 8.11
CA ARG A 187 -6.97 6.45 9.20
C ARG A 187 -8.13 5.60 8.66
N GLY A 188 -9.35 5.83 9.14
CA GLY A 188 -10.50 4.95 8.96
C GLY A 188 -10.58 3.88 10.05
N GLY A 189 -11.57 2.99 9.94
CA GLY A 189 -11.78 1.92 10.91
C GLY A 189 -12.15 2.45 12.30
N TYR A 190 -11.52 1.91 13.35
CA TYR A 190 -11.86 2.16 14.75
C TYR A 190 -10.63 2.56 15.57
N TYR A 191 -10.82 3.43 16.57
CA TYR A 191 -9.83 3.56 17.63
C TYR A 191 -9.74 2.23 18.38
N PHE A 192 -8.55 1.88 18.88
CA PHE A 192 -8.38 0.66 19.66
C PHE A 192 -9.36 0.63 20.83
N GLN A 193 -10.18 -0.43 20.90
CA GLN A 193 -11.27 -0.57 21.87
C GLN A 193 -12.20 0.65 21.97
N GLY A 194 -12.38 1.38 20.86
CA GLY A 194 -13.05 2.67 20.82
C GLY A 194 -14.05 2.80 19.67
N ALA A 195 -14.45 4.04 19.42
CA ALA A 195 -15.41 4.39 18.38
C ALA A 195 -14.77 4.40 16.98
N ALA A 196 -15.61 4.46 15.96
CA ALA A 196 -15.18 4.65 14.57
C ALA A 196 -14.33 5.94 14.42
N GLN A 197 -13.34 5.89 13.53
CA GLN A 197 -12.46 7.02 13.23
C GLN A 197 -12.87 7.74 11.94
N ALA A 198 -12.39 8.97 11.81
CA ALA A 198 -12.36 9.68 10.54
C ALA A 198 -11.48 8.94 9.51
N ASN A 199 -11.86 8.98 8.23
CA ASN A 199 -11.22 8.27 7.11
C ASN A 199 -10.52 9.23 6.12
N TRP A 200 -9.78 10.20 6.63
CA TRP A 200 -8.96 11.11 5.81
C TRP A 200 -7.66 11.49 6.51
N VAL A 201 -6.65 11.97 5.78
CA VAL A 201 -5.45 12.57 6.38
C VAL A 201 -5.81 13.79 7.22
N HIS A 202 -5.49 13.76 8.51
CA HIS A 202 -5.88 14.82 9.46
C HIS A 202 -5.19 16.17 9.18
N ALA A 203 -5.85 17.28 9.52
CA ALA A 203 -5.34 18.63 9.28
C ALA A 203 -3.96 18.90 9.93
N SER A 204 -3.66 18.28 11.08
CA SER A 204 -2.33 18.39 11.70
C SER A 204 -1.23 17.74 10.85
N VAL A 205 -1.54 16.67 10.13
CA VAL A 205 -0.61 16.01 9.20
C VAL A 205 -0.43 16.89 7.96
N VAL A 206 -1.51 17.52 7.47
CA VAL A 206 -1.43 18.50 6.37
C VAL A 206 -0.52 19.68 6.73
N ALA A 207 -0.66 20.23 7.94
CA ALA A 207 0.20 21.30 8.44
C ALA A 207 1.66 20.85 8.51
N TRP A 208 1.91 19.69 9.13
CA TRP A 208 3.24 19.08 9.20
C TRP A 208 3.87 18.86 7.81
N PHE A 209 3.09 18.40 6.84
CA PHE A 209 3.57 18.15 5.47
C PHE A 209 4.07 19.44 4.82
N ARG A 210 3.28 20.51 4.89
CA ARG A 210 3.63 21.83 4.34
C ARG A 210 4.85 22.42 5.04
N GLU A 211 4.85 22.41 6.36
CA GLU A 211 5.95 22.95 7.17
C GLU A 211 7.25 22.18 6.94
N THR A 212 7.20 20.85 6.94
CA THR A 212 8.37 19.99 6.72
C THR A 212 8.91 20.17 5.29
N ASN A 213 8.05 20.24 4.27
CA ASN A 213 8.49 20.51 2.91
C ASN A 213 9.15 21.89 2.78
N ALA A 214 8.59 22.93 3.41
CA ALA A 214 9.18 24.27 3.42
C ALA A 214 10.55 24.28 4.12
N LEU A 215 10.69 23.57 5.25
CA LEU A 215 11.96 23.43 5.95
C LEU A 215 13.01 22.69 5.13
N LEU A 216 12.64 21.59 4.46
CA LEU A 216 13.54 20.84 3.57
C LEU A 216 13.96 21.69 2.36
N THR A 217 13.01 22.39 1.74
CA THR A 217 13.27 23.30 0.62
C THR A 217 14.22 24.42 1.02
N LYS A 218 14.01 25.02 2.20
CA LYS A 218 14.91 26.05 2.75
C LYS A 218 16.30 25.49 3.05
N LYS A 219 16.37 24.31 3.68
CA LYS A 219 17.63 23.65 4.06
C LYS A 219 18.50 23.32 2.85
N TYR A 220 17.88 22.82 1.77
CA TYR A 220 18.60 22.35 0.58
C TYR A 220 18.57 23.34 -0.60
N GLN A 221 17.93 24.50 -0.40
CA GLN A 221 17.81 25.59 -1.38
C GLN A 221 17.21 25.18 -2.73
N ARG A 222 16.37 24.15 -2.74
CA ARG A 222 15.63 23.70 -3.92
C ARG A 222 14.41 22.89 -3.53
N ALA A 223 13.41 22.87 -4.41
CA ALA A 223 12.41 21.82 -4.38
C ALA A 223 13.07 20.47 -4.71
N ILE A 224 12.73 19.44 -3.97
CA ILE A 224 13.22 18.08 -4.19
C ILE A 224 12.06 17.27 -4.76
N PRO A 225 12.22 16.60 -5.91
CA PRO A 225 11.20 15.70 -6.44
C PRO A 225 10.74 14.72 -5.38
N SER A 226 9.45 14.37 -5.38
CA SER A 226 8.90 13.50 -4.34
C SER A 226 7.79 12.60 -4.85
N LEU A 227 7.55 11.54 -4.09
CA LEU A 227 6.42 10.61 -4.26
C LEU A 227 5.72 10.48 -2.91
N ALA A 228 4.41 10.22 -2.93
CA ALA A 228 3.59 10.07 -1.74
C ALA A 228 2.84 8.73 -1.72
N PHE A 229 2.65 8.20 -0.53
CA PHE A 229 1.93 6.97 -0.25
C PHE A 229 0.86 7.23 0.81
N VAL A 230 -0.37 6.81 0.52
CA VAL A 230 -1.53 6.86 1.42
C VAL A 230 -2.39 5.64 1.15
N HIS A 231 -3.12 5.13 2.12
CA HIS A 231 -3.92 3.94 1.85
C HIS A 231 -5.24 4.25 1.12
N ILE A 232 -6.09 5.10 1.70
CA ILE A 232 -7.40 5.46 1.13
C ILE A 232 -7.20 6.53 0.04
N PRO A 233 -7.75 6.34 -1.18
CA PRO A 233 -7.63 7.31 -2.26
C PRO A 233 -8.32 8.64 -1.95
N ILE A 234 -7.76 9.75 -2.45
CA ILE A 234 -8.39 11.09 -2.34
C ILE A 234 -9.63 11.21 -3.23
N HIS A 235 -10.51 12.16 -2.92
CA HIS A 235 -11.76 12.38 -3.67
C HIS A 235 -11.56 12.65 -5.18
N ALA A 236 -10.42 13.23 -5.59
CA ALA A 236 -10.05 13.37 -7.00
C ALA A 236 -10.11 12.04 -7.77
N THR A 237 -9.75 10.93 -7.11
CA THR A 237 -9.75 9.58 -7.69
C THR A 237 -11.17 9.11 -7.99
N TRP A 238 -12.11 9.37 -7.08
CA TRP A 238 -13.54 9.10 -7.31
C TRP A 238 -14.08 9.93 -8.46
N ALA A 239 -13.77 11.23 -8.50
CA ALA A 239 -14.21 12.11 -9.59
C ALA A 239 -13.64 11.69 -10.95
N ILE A 240 -12.38 11.22 -11.00
CA ILE A 240 -11.78 10.62 -12.19
C ILE A 240 -12.53 9.36 -12.62
N GLN A 241 -12.79 8.43 -11.70
CA GLN A 241 -13.51 7.19 -12.03
C GLN A 241 -14.90 7.49 -12.60
N THR A 242 -15.64 8.39 -11.95
CA THR A 242 -17.05 8.68 -12.26
C THR A 242 -17.23 9.55 -13.49
N HIS A 243 -16.45 10.63 -13.60
CA HIS A 243 -16.65 11.66 -14.63
C HIS A 243 -15.71 11.55 -15.81
N VAL A 244 -14.43 11.19 -15.58
CA VAL A 244 -13.43 11.08 -16.66
C VAL A 244 -13.44 9.69 -17.27
N LYS A 245 -13.57 8.65 -16.44
CA LYS A 245 -13.60 7.22 -16.78
C LYS A 245 -12.29 6.76 -17.44
N PRO A 246 -11.31 6.27 -16.66
CA PRO A 246 -10.03 5.78 -17.17
C PRO A 246 -10.21 4.83 -18.36
N LYS A 247 -9.42 5.06 -19.42
CA LYS A 247 -9.53 4.33 -20.68
C LYS A 247 -8.37 3.36 -20.83
N THR A 248 -8.67 2.15 -21.29
CA THR A 248 -7.75 1.01 -21.34
C THR A 248 -6.39 1.27 -22.02
N HIS A 249 -6.33 2.15 -23.03
CA HIS A 249 -5.10 2.46 -23.78
C HIS A 249 -4.42 3.78 -23.38
N TYR A 250 -5.05 4.55 -22.47
CA TYR A 250 -4.50 5.81 -21.96
C TYR A 250 -4.04 5.64 -20.51
N GLN A 251 -4.84 4.93 -19.72
CA GLN A 251 -4.64 4.60 -18.31
C GLN A 251 -4.82 3.09 -18.14
N PRO A 252 -3.85 2.26 -18.60
CA PRO A 252 -3.97 0.81 -18.51
C PRO A 252 -4.07 0.37 -17.05
N GLY A 253 -5.08 -0.45 -16.75
CA GLY A 253 -5.36 -0.95 -15.41
C GLY A 253 -6.77 -1.52 -15.33
N ILE A 254 -7.02 -2.31 -14.29
CA ILE A 254 -8.35 -2.81 -13.95
C ILE A 254 -9.13 -1.63 -13.36
N ASN A 255 -10.37 -1.44 -13.78
CA ASN A 255 -11.30 -0.45 -13.25
C ASN A 255 -12.68 -1.09 -13.06
N ASP A 256 -12.74 -2.11 -12.20
CA ASP A 256 -13.98 -2.85 -11.98
C ASP A 256 -15.06 -2.00 -11.29
N LYS A 257 -16.31 -2.44 -11.40
CA LYS A 257 -17.52 -1.60 -11.29
C LYS A 257 -17.76 -0.94 -9.93
N LEU A 258 -17.06 -1.35 -8.88
CA LEU A 258 -17.24 -0.75 -7.55
C LEU A 258 -16.77 0.71 -7.60
N ALA A 259 -17.57 1.61 -7.04
CA ALA A 259 -17.18 3.00 -6.85
C ALA A 259 -15.87 3.05 -6.05
N VAL A 260 -15.07 4.10 -6.28
CA VAL A 260 -13.95 4.42 -5.39
C VAL A 260 -14.49 4.70 -4.00
N ALA A 261 -13.91 4.08 -2.97
CA ALA A 261 -14.16 4.44 -1.58
C ALA A 261 -13.12 5.49 -1.17
N GLN A 262 -13.45 6.78 -1.36
CA GLN A 262 -12.52 7.88 -1.14
C GLN A 262 -12.44 8.32 0.32
N GLN A 263 -11.41 9.10 0.63
CA GLN A 263 -11.32 9.81 1.89
C GLN A 263 -12.52 10.75 2.11
N GLY A 264 -13.05 10.75 3.33
CA GLY A 264 -14.23 11.55 3.70
C GLY A 264 -15.57 10.99 3.19
N GLU A 265 -15.58 9.80 2.58
CA GLU A 265 -16.84 9.11 2.22
C GLU A 265 -17.70 8.89 3.47
N GLY A 266 -19.00 9.21 3.37
CA GLY A 266 -19.98 9.05 4.45
C GLY A 266 -20.01 10.20 5.47
N TRP A 267 -19.22 11.25 5.26
CA TRP A 267 -19.12 12.38 6.19
C TRP A 267 -19.72 13.66 5.63
N CYS A 268 -20.54 14.35 6.41
CA CYS A 268 -21.07 15.66 6.10
C CYS A 268 -20.00 16.77 6.33
N ARG A 269 -20.16 17.93 5.70
CA ARG A 269 -19.23 19.08 5.82
C ARG A 269 -18.98 19.57 7.25
N ASN A 270 -19.90 19.33 8.16
CA ASN A 270 -19.76 19.66 9.59
C ASN A 270 -19.07 18.54 10.41
N ASN A 271 -18.46 17.56 9.76
CA ASN A 271 -17.83 16.37 10.36
C ASN A 271 -18.80 15.50 11.17
N SER A 272 -20.08 15.45 10.79
CA SER A 272 -21.02 14.43 11.28
C SER A 272 -21.19 13.32 10.24
N GLN A 273 -21.63 12.14 10.69
CA GLN A 273 -22.02 11.05 9.80
C GLN A 273 -23.55 10.94 9.77
N GLN A 274 -24.12 10.98 8.57
CA GLN A 274 -25.56 10.83 8.35
C GLN A 274 -25.76 10.01 7.07
N ALA A 275 -26.82 9.21 7.02
CA ALA A 275 -27.08 8.31 5.89
C ALA A 275 -27.25 9.04 4.54
N THR A 276 -27.50 10.35 4.55
CA THR A 276 -27.68 11.19 3.35
C THR A 276 -26.41 11.91 2.90
N CYS A 277 -25.28 11.74 3.59
CA CYS A 277 -24.04 12.44 3.28
C CYS A 277 -23.06 11.53 2.54
N ASP A 278 -22.88 11.77 1.26
CA ASP A 278 -21.94 10.99 0.44
C ASP A 278 -20.49 11.45 0.66
N TYR A 279 -20.25 12.76 0.72
CA TYR A 279 -18.92 13.36 0.89
C TYR A 279 -19.03 14.83 1.34
N GLY A 280 -18.13 15.26 2.23
CA GLY A 280 -18.23 16.57 2.89
C GLY A 280 -17.02 17.50 2.71
N GLY A 281 -16.02 17.11 1.92
CA GLY A 281 -14.86 17.97 1.64
C GLY A 281 -13.70 17.84 2.63
N GLN A 282 -13.67 16.80 3.47
CA GLN A 282 -12.72 16.73 4.59
C GLN A 282 -11.26 16.55 4.14
N ASP A 283 -11.03 15.96 2.96
CA ASP A 283 -9.69 15.78 2.39
C ASP A 283 -9.28 16.93 1.44
N GLU A 284 -10.11 17.95 1.23
CA GLU A 284 -9.76 19.14 0.42
C GLU A 284 -8.45 19.80 0.87
N PRO A 285 -8.17 20.00 2.18
CA PRO A 285 -6.89 20.57 2.61
C PRO A 285 -5.69 19.67 2.24
N PHE A 286 -5.87 18.36 2.26
CA PHE A 286 -4.83 17.41 1.86
C PHE A 286 -4.62 17.43 0.35
N MET A 287 -5.70 17.39 -0.44
CA MET A 287 -5.64 17.55 -1.89
C MET A 287 -4.95 18.86 -2.30
N GLN A 288 -5.27 19.97 -1.63
CA GLN A 288 -4.62 21.25 -1.88
C GLN A 288 -3.12 21.19 -1.56
N ALA A 289 -2.73 20.59 -0.43
CA ALA A 289 -1.32 20.45 -0.09
C ALA A 289 -0.53 19.57 -1.09
N LEU A 290 -1.17 18.52 -1.62
CA LEU A 290 -0.57 17.67 -2.65
C LEU A 290 -0.27 18.44 -3.94
N VAL A 291 -1.18 19.31 -4.39
CA VAL A 291 -0.96 20.11 -5.61
C VAL A 291 -0.11 21.37 -5.37
N ASP A 292 -0.05 21.88 -4.14
CA ASP A 292 0.78 23.04 -3.78
C ASP A 292 2.28 22.69 -3.69
N ILE A 293 2.63 21.44 -3.35
CA ILE A 293 4.02 21.05 -3.08
C ILE A 293 4.79 20.85 -4.39
N PRO A 294 5.82 21.69 -4.67
CA PRO A 294 6.54 21.59 -5.92
C PRO A 294 7.32 20.28 -6.03
N GLY A 295 7.26 19.66 -7.21
CA GLY A 295 7.99 18.43 -7.51
C GLY A 295 7.36 17.15 -6.95
N LEU A 296 6.17 17.19 -6.35
CA LEU A 296 5.41 15.96 -6.05
C LEU A 296 4.91 15.33 -7.36
N MET A 297 5.47 14.19 -7.73
CA MET A 297 5.24 13.55 -9.03
C MET A 297 4.03 12.62 -9.02
N GLY A 298 3.77 11.95 -7.89
CA GLY A 298 2.62 11.06 -7.77
C GLY A 298 2.24 10.68 -6.35
N LEU A 299 0.97 10.30 -6.21
CA LEU A 299 0.34 9.73 -5.02
C LEU A 299 -0.10 8.30 -5.34
N PHE A 300 0.34 7.35 -4.50
CA PHE A 300 0.08 5.92 -4.66
C PHE A 300 -0.77 5.40 -3.50
N TYR A 301 -1.83 4.65 -3.81
CA TYR A 301 -2.80 4.17 -2.83
C TYR A 301 -3.31 2.75 -3.11
N GLY A 302 -3.99 2.14 -2.12
CA GLY A 302 -4.57 0.79 -2.18
C GLY A 302 -6.08 0.84 -2.04
N HIS A 303 -6.62 0.10 -1.08
CA HIS A 303 -8.00 0.14 -0.56
C HIS A 303 -9.06 -0.46 -1.50
N ASP A 304 -9.06 -0.04 -2.76
CA ASP A 304 -9.97 -0.55 -3.77
C ASP A 304 -9.34 -1.69 -4.57
N HIS A 305 -9.52 -2.93 -4.12
CA HIS A 305 -8.79 -4.11 -4.59
C HIS A 305 -8.95 -4.41 -6.10
N GLY A 306 -10.04 -3.94 -6.70
CA GLY A 306 -10.37 -4.10 -8.12
C GLY A 306 -9.93 -2.95 -9.03
N LYS A 307 -9.04 -2.07 -8.55
CA LYS A 307 -8.56 -0.90 -9.30
C LYS A 307 -7.04 -0.91 -9.37
N THR A 308 -6.47 -0.72 -10.57
CA THR A 308 -5.00 -0.79 -10.78
C THR A 308 -4.48 0.23 -11.80
N TRP A 309 -5.29 1.21 -12.19
CA TRP A 309 -4.91 2.26 -13.14
C TRP A 309 -4.18 3.42 -12.44
N CYS A 310 -3.52 4.22 -13.28
CA CYS A 310 -2.98 5.53 -12.93
C CYS A 310 -3.67 6.61 -13.76
N HIS A 311 -3.75 7.84 -13.27
CA HIS A 311 -4.26 8.99 -14.04
C HIS A 311 -3.48 10.26 -13.68
N ARG A 312 -3.11 11.07 -14.67
CA ARG A 312 -2.51 12.40 -14.44
C ARG A 312 -3.61 13.42 -14.12
N TRP A 313 -3.69 13.93 -12.91
CA TRP A 313 -4.68 14.92 -12.49
C TRP A 313 -4.19 16.33 -12.80
N ASP A 314 -4.58 16.87 -13.95
CA ASP A 314 -4.05 18.12 -14.54
C ASP A 314 -5.09 19.22 -14.75
N SER A 315 -6.29 19.03 -14.19
CA SER A 315 -7.41 19.94 -14.36
C SER A 315 -8.33 19.90 -13.14
N ARG A 316 -9.21 20.90 -13.04
CA ARG A 316 -10.32 20.88 -12.09
C ARG A 316 -11.35 19.86 -12.54
N LEU A 317 -11.70 18.91 -11.67
CA LEU A 317 -12.70 17.88 -11.94
C LEU A 317 -14.11 18.36 -11.52
N PRO A 318 -15.19 17.77 -12.08
CA PRO A 318 -16.55 18.13 -11.69
C PRO A 318 -16.79 17.95 -10.19
N GLY A 319 -17.48 18.90 -9.57
CA GLY A 319 -17.82 18.85 -8.14
C GLY A 319 -16.66 19.15 -7.18
N MET A 320 -15.52 19.62 -7.69
CA MET A 320 -14.32 19.87 -6.87
C MET A 320 -13.86 21.33 -6.86
N ASP A 321 -13.40 21.78 -5.70
CA ASP A 321 -12.80 23.10 -5.51
C ASP A 321 -11.29 23.14 -5.80
N VAL A 322 -10.61 22.00 -5.62
CA VAL A 322 -9.16 21.86 -5.88
C VAL A 322 -8.93 21.50 -7.35
N ALA A 323 -7.99 22.20 -8.00
CA ALA A 323 -7.58 21.91 -9.37
C ALA A 323 -6.29 21.09 -9.38
N GLY A 324 -6.24 20.05 -10.23
CA GLY A 324 -5.02 19.27 -10.45
C GLY A 324 -3.93 20.09 -11.15
N ASN A 325 -2.67 19.79 -10.84
CA ASN A 325 -1.48 20.47 -11.39
C ASN A 325 -0.61 19.54 -12.27
N GLY A 326 -1.06 18.32 -12.55
CA GLY A 326 -0.30 17.27 -13.22
C GLY A 326 0.20 16.15 -12.29
N LEU A 327 -0.19 16.16 -11.00
CA LEU A 327 0.08 15.07 -10.06
C LEU A 327 -0.50 13.75 -10.58
N SER A 328 0.31 12.69 -10.60
CA SER A 328 -0.17 11.36 -10.97
C SER A 328 -0.83 10.65 -9.78
N LEU A 329 -2.04 10.13 -9.97
CA LEU A 329 -2.78 9.38 -8.97
C LEU A 329 -2.81 7.90 -9.40
N CYS A 330 -2.34 6.98 -8.56
CA CYS A 330 -2.09 5.60 -8.95
C CYS A 330 -2.56 4.58 -7.91
N TYR A 331 -3.41 3.64 -8.32
CA TYR A 331 -3.69 2.45 -7.53
C TYR A 331 -2.54 1.47 -7.53
N GLY A 332 -2.27 0.84 -6.39
CA GLY A 332 -1.45 -0.36 -6.26
C GLY A 332 -2.09 -1.59 -6.90
N GLN A 333 -1.58 -2.76 -6.54
CA GLN A 333 -2.17 -4.05 -6.88
C GLN A 333 -2.59 -4.73 -5.57
N HIS A 334 -3.79 -5.30 -5.54
CA HIS A 334 -4.21 -6.15 -4.43
C HIS A 334 -3.24 -7.31 -4.26
N SER A 335 -2.54 -7.35 -3.12
CA SER A 335 -1.41 -8.24 -2.89
C SER A 335 -1.80 -9.49 -2.09
N GLY A 336 -2.82 -9.38 -1.24
CA GLY A 336 -3.24 -10.43 -0.31
C GLY A 336 -4.18 -11.46 -0.90
N TYR A 337 -4.14 -12.70 -0.41
CA TYR A 337 -5.27 -13.64 -0.53
C TYR A 337 -6.35 -13.39 0.54
N GLY A 338 -6.07 -12.55 1.55
CA GLY A 338 -7.10 -11.92 2.38
C GLY A 338 -7.71 -10.71 1.68
N GLY A 339 -8.76 -10.13 2.27
CA GLY A 339 -9.53 -9.05 1.66
C GLY A 339 -10.57 -9.56 0.66
N TYR A 340 -11.29 -8.65 0.01
CA TYR A 340 -12.33 -9.02 -0.95
C TYR A 340 -11.77 -9.19 -2.38
N GLY A 341 -12.40 -10.08 -3.13
CA GLY A 341 -12.17 -10.28 -4.57
C GLY A 341 -10.99 -11.17 -4.93
N ASP A 342 -11.01 -11.68 -6.16
CA ASP A 342 -10.09 -12.73 -6.64
C ASP A 342 -9.15 -12.25 -7.75
N TRP A 343 -9.02 -10.94 -7.97
CA TRP A 343 -8.09 -10.38 -8.97
C TRP A 343 -6.69 -10.93 -8.77
N ILE A 344 -5.97 -11.24 -9.85
CA ILE A 344 -4.64 -11.84 -9.76
C ILE A 344 -3.74 -11.04 -8.82
N ARG A 345 -3.06 -11.72 -7.89
CA ARG A 345 -2.24 -11.01 -6.90
C ARG A 345 -0.97 -10.47 -7.53
N GLY A 346 -0.38 -9.46 -6.91
CA GLY A 346 0.87 -8.86 -7.37
C GLY A 346 1.21 -7.60 -6.60
N ALA A 347 2.17 -6.84 -7.11
CA ALA A 347 2.59 -5.56 -6.55
C ALA A 347 2.84 -4.54 -7.65
N ARG A 348 2.59 -3.27 -7.35
CA ARG A 348 3.05 -2.18 -8.23
C ARG A 348 4.54 -1.97 -8.03
N GLN A 349 5.27 -1.85 -9.12
CA GLN A 349 6.66 -1.45 -9.14
C GLN A 349 6.75 0.03 -9.53
N ILE A 350 7.62 0.77 -8.85
CA ILE A 350 7.95 2.16 -9.18
C ILE A 350 9.45 2.23 -9.42
N VAL A 351 9.85 2.73 -10.59
CA VAL A 351 11.24 2.87 -11.00
C VAL A 351 11.51 4.35 -11.23
N VAL A 352 12.26 4.94 -10.30
CA VAL A 352 12.72 6.33 -10.43
C VAL A 352 14.10 6.31 -11.05
N ARG A 353 14.26 7.01 -12.17
CA ARG A 353 15.58 7.24 -12.76
C ARG A 353 16.07 8.64 -12.47
N ARG A 354 17.30 8.75 -11.99
CA ARG A 354 17.94 10.00 -11.61
C ARG A 354 18.03 11.00 -12.76
N ASP A 355 18.28 10.54 -13.98
CA ASP A 355 18.31 11.36 -15.20
C ASP A 355 16.94 11.86 -15.65
N LYS A 356 15.85 11.34 -15.07
CA LYS A 356 14.46 11.74 -15.35
C LYS A 356 13.81 12.59 -14.26
N LEU A 357 14.51 12.82 -13.15
CA LEU A 357 14.02 13.65 -12.05
C LEU A 357 13.78 15.11 -12.46
N ALA A 358 14.58 15.65 -13.37
CA ALA A 358 14.40 17.01 -13.88
C ALA A 358 13.10 17.15 -14.70
N ASP A 359 12.65 16.07 -15.34
CA ASP A 359 11.41 16.00 -16.12
C ASP A 359 10.20 15.65 -15.25
N LEU A 360 10.39 15.46 -13.93
CA LEU A 360 9.39 14.96 -12.99
C LEU A 360 8.72 13.67 -13.48
N ALA A 361 9.51 12.78 -14.10
CA ALA A 361 9.02 11.56 -14.71
C ALA A 361 9.38 10.32 -13.87
N VAL A 362 8.43 9.39 -13.77
CA VAL A 362 8.60 8.11 -13.06
C VAL A 362 7.99 6.96 -13.86
N GLU A 363 8.67 5.83 -13.88
CA GLU A 363 8.19 4.62 -14.55
C GLU A 363 7.45 3.74 -13.53
N THR A 364 6.35 3.11 -13.94
CA THR A 364 5.62 2.18 -13.08
C THR A 364 4.96 1.07 -13.89
N TYR A 365 4.84 -0.10 -13.28
CA TYR A 365 4.15 -1.26 -13.82
C TYR A 365 3.62 -2.13 -12.67
N VAL A 366 2.81 -3.14 -12.98
CA VAL A 366 2.39 -4.16 -12.01
C VAL A 366 3.11 -5.46 -12.33
N ARG A 367 3.78 -6.04 -11.32
CA ARG A 367 4.29 -7.41 -11.34
C ARG A 367 3.26 -8.34 -10.74
N LEU A 368 2.75 -9.26 -11.54
CA LEU A 368 1.78 -10.26 -11.13
C LEU A 368 2.50 -11.47 -10.51
N GLU A 369 1.81 -12.21 -9.64
CA GLU A 369 2.32 -13.45 -9.03
C GLU A 369 2.59 -14.56 -10.06
N SER A 370 2.06 -14.41 -11.28
CA SER A 370 2.40 -15.26 -12.43
C SER A 370 3.77 -14.95 -13.04
N GLY A 371 4.42 -13.86 -12.61
CA GLY A 371 5.64 -13.31 -13.20
C GLY A 371 5.38 -12.36 -14.37
N ALA A 372 4.14 -12.15 -14.82
CA ALA A 372 3.84 -11.22 -15.91
C ALA A 372 4.00 -9.74 -15.47
N VAL A 373 4.43 -8.89 -16.40
CA VAL A 373 4.39 -7.42 -16.27
C VAL A 373 3.18 -6.89 -17.02
N VAL A 374 2.36 -6.08 -16.36
CA VAL A 374 1.18 -5.43 -16.96
C VAL A 374 1.09 -3.96 -16.55
N GLY A 375 0.31 -3.16 -17.28
CA GLY A 375 0.09 -1.75 -16.94
C GLY A 375 1.37 -0.90 -16.88
N ALA A 376 2.38 -1.25 -17.69
CA ALA A 376 3.64 -0.52 -17.74
C ALA A 376 3.45 0.85 -18.42
N VAL A 377 3.75 1.92 -17.68
CA VAL A 377 3.59 3.31 -18.12
C VAL A 377 4.74 4.20 -17.63
N THR A 378 4.94 5.33 -18.31
CA THR A 378 5.75 6.43 -17.79
C THR A 378 4.82 7.55 -17.36
N LEU A 379 4.81 7.88 -16.07
CA LEU A 379 4.08 9.01 -15.51
C LEU A 379 4.94 10.25 -15.73
N ASN A 380 4.56 11.08 -16.68
CA ASN A 380 5.25 12.32 -17.05
C ASN A 380 4.22 13.36 -17.54
N SER A 381 4.67 14.47 -18.12
CA SER A 381 3.80 15.53 -18.65
C SER A 381 2.89 15.10 -19.82
N THR A 382 3.17 13.99 -20.50
CA THR A 382 2.40 13.48 -21.65
C THR A 382 1.43 12.36 -21.26
N PHE A 383 1.54 11.79 -20.06
CA PHE A 383 0.63 10.77 -19.55
C PHE A 383 -0.83 11.29 -19.55
N ASN A 384 -1.78 10.44 -19.93
CA ASN A 384 -3.16 10.72 -20.41
C ASN A 384 -3.34 11.05 -21.89
N SER A 385 -2.30 11.50 -22.60
CA SER A 385 -2.40 11.92 -24.01
C SER A 385 -1.63 11.01 -24.97
N ASP A 386 -0.79 10.12 -24.43
CA ASP A 386 -0.03 9.09 -25.16
C ASP A 386 -0.95 7.97 -25.69
N PHE A 387 -1.85 8.31 -26.62
CA PHE A 387 -2.75 7.35 -27.26
C PHE A 387 -1.98 6.22 -27.96
N GLU A 388 -2.48 4.98 -27.87
CA GLU A 388 -1.90 3.73 -28.41
C GLU A 388 -0.52 3.31 -27.86
N ARG A 389 0.10 4.11 -26.99
CA ARG A 389 1.41 3.77 -26.40
C ARG A 389 1.35 2.56 -25.46
N TYR A 390 0.19 2.34 -24.82
CA TYR A 390 0.08 1.37 -23.73
C TYR A 390 -0.82 0.18 -24.07
N PRO A 391 -0.34 -1.06 -23.86
CA PRO A 391 -1.17 -2.25 -24.02
C PRO A 391 -2.23 -2.31 -22.91
N PRO A 392 -3.43 -2.84 -23.20
CA PRO A 392 -4.45 -3.13 -22.20
C PRO A 392 -3.92 -4.02 -21.07
N THR A 393 -4.26 -3.66 -19.82
CA THR A 393 -4.05 -4.56 -18.69
C THR A 393 -5.12 -5.65 -18.70
N PRO A 394 -4.73 -6.95 -18.74
CA PRO A 394 -5.70 -8.04 -18.64
C PRO A 394 -6.41 -8.04 -17.29
N ASN A 395 -7.74 -8.19 -17.28
CA ASN A 395 -8.48 -8.48 -16.07
C ASN A 395 -8.42 -9.99 -15.78
N GLN A 396 -7.56 -10.37 -14.83
CA GLN A 396 -7.22 -11.75 -14.50
C GLN A 396 -7.48 -12.04 -13.02
N PHE A 397 -7.66 -13.32 -12.70
CA PHE A 397 -8.06 -13.82 -11.39
C PHE A 397 -7.22 -15.03 -10.99
N THR A 398 -7.05 -15.20 -9.67
CA THR A 398 -6.34 -16.31 -9.04
C THR A 398 -7.07 -16.73 -7.78
N TYR A 399 -7.21 -18.05 -7.57
CA TYR A 399 -7.97 -18.61 -6.46
C TYR A 399 -7.08 -19.47 -5.58
N MET A 400 -7.33 -19.40 -4.27
CA MET A 400 -6.54 -20.07 -3.23
C MET A 400 -6.41 -21.59 -3.44
N ASP A 401 -7.47 -22.25 -3.90
CA ASP A 401 -7.55 -23.71 -4.07
C ASP A 401 -7.00 -24.21 -5.42
N LYS A 402 -6.51 -23.31 -6.29
CA LYS A 402 -6.05 -23.62 -7.66
C LYS A 402 -4.54 -23.44 -7.85
N THR A 403 -3.76 -23.78 -6.83
CA THR A 403 -2.30 -23.93 -6.96
C THR A 403 -1.96 -25.38 -7.36
N VAL A 404 -1.17 -25.55 -8.43
CA VAL A 404 -0.75 -26.87 -8.92
C VAL A 404 0.78 -26.87 -9.00
N ASN A 405 1.42 -27.82 -8.31
CA ASN A 405 2.89 -27.96 -8.27
C ASN A 405 3.62 -26.66 -7.88
N GLY A 406 3.07 -25.90 -6.93
CA GLY A 406 3.65 -24.64 -6.45
C GLY A 406 3.50 -23.45 -7.40
N ARG A 407 2.78 -23.60 -8.54
CA ARG A 407 2.45 -22.50 -9.46
C ARG A 407 0.96 -22.17 -9.41
N VAL A 408 0.65 -20.89 -9.50
CA VAL A 408 -0.72 -20.39 -9.48
C VAL A 408 -1.36 -20.57 -10.84
N LYS A 409 -2.59 -21.08 -10.85
CA LYS A 409 -3.40 -21.10 -12.07
C LYS A 409 -4.08 -19.75 -12.26
N VAL A 410 -3.80 -19.11 -13.40
CA VAL A 410 -4.39 -17.82 -13.77
C VAL A 410 -5.64 -18.03 -14.62
N PHE A 411 -6.70 -17.32 -14.27
CA PHE A 411 -7.97 -17.30 -14.99
C PHE A 411 -8.16 -15.92 -15.61
N ARG A 412 -8.67 -15.84 -16.83
CA ARG A 412 -9.11 -14.56 -17.41
C ARG A 412 -10.57 -14.34 -17.04
N SER A 413 -10.99 -13.08 -16.93
CA SER A 413 -12.41 -12.74 -17.02
C SER A 413 -12.94 -13.29 -18.36
N GLU A 414 -13.62 -14.42 -18.31
CA GLU A 414 -14.48 -14.90 -19.39
C GLU A 414 -15.91 -14.56 -19.00
N SER A 415 -16.71 -14.05 -19.94
CA SER A 415 -18.09 -13.60 -19.77
C SER A 415 -19.10 -14.67 -19.31
N THR A 416 -18.70 -15.79 -18.70
CA THR A 416 -19.59 -16.94 -18.47
C THR A 416 -19.32 -17.78 -17.20
N ARG A 417 -18.69 -17.25 -16.15
CA ARG A 417 -18.62 -17.95 -14.84
C ARG A 417 -18.98 -17.15 -13.60
N LEU A 418 -19.74 -16.07 -13.74
CA LEU A 418 -20.49 -15.49 -12.61
C LEU A 418 -21.90 -16.10 -12.56
N GLY A 419 -21.95 -17.41 -12.34
CA GLY A 419 -23.18 -18.14 -12.02
C GLY A 419 -23.02 -18.75 -10.65
N GLY A 420 -23.09 -17.93 -9.59
CA GLY A 420 -23.06 -18.48 -8.22
C GLY A 420 -22.92 -17.48 -7.07
N CYS A 421 -22.26 -16.33 -7.26
CA CYS A 421 -22.01 -15.39 -6.15
C CYS A 421 -22.60 -13.98 -6.35
N ASP A 422 -23.03 -13.61 -7.56
CA ASP A 422 -23.53 -12.26 -7.86
C ASP A 422 -24.89 -11.92 -7.23
N ALA A 423 -25.63 -12.92 -6.74
CA ALA A 423 -26.94 -12.68 -6.11
C ALA A 423 -26.86 -12.05 -4.70
N TRP A 424 -25.68 -12.00 -4.08
CA TRP A 424 -25.50 -11.36 -2.77
C TRP A 424 -24.92 -9.94 -2.85
N ALA A 425 -24.34 -9.57 -3.99
CA ALA A 425 -23.60 -8.30 -4.14
C ALA A 425 -24.47 -7.10 -4.55
N SER A 426 -25.69 -7.32 -5.04
CA SER A 426 -26.50 -6.23 -5.65
C SER A 426 -27.58 -5.64 -4.74
N GLY A 427 -27.85 -6.25 -3.57
CA GLY A 427 -29.02 -5.92 -2.75
C GLY A 427 -28.79 -5.16 -1.44
N TYR A 428 -27.55 -5.04 -0.96
CA TYR A 428 -27.28 -4.57 0.42
C TYR A 428 -26.36 -3.36 0.55
N TYR A 429 -25.81 -2.82 -0.54
CA TYR A 429 -24.66 -1.91 -0.47
C TYR A 429 -24.98 -0.42 -0.27
N ALA A 430 -26.25 -0.01 -0.23
CA ALA A 430 -26.61 1.40 -0.05
C ALA A 430 -26.92 1.82 1.39
N VAL A 431 -27.03 0.90 2.36
CA VAL A 431 -27.48 1.24 3.74
C VAL A 431 -26.71 0.50 4.84
N ALA A 432 -25.91 -0.54 4.51
CA ALA A 432 -25.37 -1.45 5.52
C ALA A 432 -24.06 -1.01 6.20
N TRP A 433 -23.29 -0.06 5.64
CA TRP A 433 -21.96 0.27 6.19
C TRP A 433 -21.98 1.18 7.43
N VAL A 434 -23.08 1.88 7.71
CA VAL A 434 -23.19 2.79 8.87
C VAL A 434 -24.15 2.27 9.96
N VAL A 435 -24.98 1.25 9.68
CA VAL A 435 -26.12 0.92 10.59
C VAL A 435 -26.13 -0.53 11.11
N PHE A 436 -25.38 -1.48 10.54
CA PHE A 436 -25.45 -2.90 10.95
C PHE A 436 -24.46 -3.34 12.03
N TRP A 437 -24.20 -2.49 13.03
CA TRP A 437 -23.41 -2.85 14.23
C TRP A 437 -23.99 -2.27 15.53
N HIS A 438 -25.32 -2.23 15.66
CA HIS A 438 -26.00 -1.80 16.91
C HIS A 438 -26.94 -2.83 17.53
N VAL A 439 -26.96 -4.08 17.06
CA VAL A 439 -27.73 -5.15 17.72
C VAL A 439 -26.92 -6.44 17.67
N LEU A 440 -26.54 -6.94 18.85
CA LEU A 440 -25.72 -8.12 19.16
C LEU A 440 -24.21 -7.87 19.29
N PHE A 441 -23.84 -7.03 20.26
CA PHE A 441 -23.00 -7.44 21.40
C PHE A 441 -23.54 -6.78 22.67
#